data_AF-A0A1H7R6U4-F1
#
_entry.id   AF-A0A1H7R6U4-F1
#
_cell.length_a   1.000
_cell.length_b   1.000
_cell.length_c   1.000
_cell.angle_alpha   90.00
_cell.angle_beta   90.00
_cell.angle_gamma   90.00
#
_symmetry.space_group_name_H-M   'P 1'
#
loop_
_entity.id
_entity.type
_entity.pdbx_description
1 polymer ?
#
loop_
_entity_poly.entity_id
_entity_poly.type
_entity_poly.pdbx_seq_one_letter_code
_entity_poly.pdbx_strand_id
1 'polypeptide(L)'
;MPELTPEEREVRREAVGELGAALRELVDAAVRTEVPLDRLAGAASAARELTALLSADLREVHEIASVDDPDSGQRWYSPVYGPGSPVAPPMVVDDFPDEGRCVGHVTVAKSLEGPPGLVHGGVVATLLDHVLARSARGAGHGGLTATLTVTYRRPVHLGIPLVVTGRLVSAEGRRATATARLVAADDPGTTLAEGEALLVALRAERASEVFARTGRNVGAWTSRS
;
A
#
# COMPACT_ATOMS: atom_id res chain seq x y z
N MET A 1 14.85 -18.00 8.87
CA MET A 1 13.82 -18.79 9.60
C MET A 1 13.17 -19.78 8.63
N PRO A 2 12.72 -20.96 9.09
CA PRO A 2 11.94 -21.86 8.25
C PRO A 2 10.67 -21.17 7.73
N GLU A 3 10.22 -21.56 6.55
CA GLU A 3 9.02 -20.99 5.94
C GLU A 3 7.78 -21.45 6.72
N LEU A 4 6.90 -20.49 7.05
CA LEU A 4 5.65 -20.79 7.74
C LEU A 4 4.73 -21.61 6.84
N THR A 5 4.08 -22.60 7.43
CA THR A 5 2.93 -23.25 6.79
C THR A 5 1.82 -22.23 6.49
N PRO A 6 0.88 -22.52 5.57
CA PRO A 6 -0.24 -21.61 5.29
C PRO A 6 -1.05 -21.21 6.53
N GLU A 7 -1.27 -22.15 7.45
CA GLU A 7 -2.01 -21.92 8.70
C GLU A 7 -1.22 -21.03 9.67
N GLU A 8 0.05 -21.33 9.93
CA GLU A 8 0.91 -20.50 10.78
C GLU A 8 1.07 -19.08 10.23
N ARG A 9 1.12 -18.96 8.90
CA ARG A 9 1.16 -17.66 8.22
C ARG A 9 -0.10 -16.86 8.48
N GLU A 10 -1.27 -17.48 8.42
CA GLU A 10 -2.55 -16.81 8.65
C GLU A 10 -2.69 -16.35 10.11
N VAL A 11 -2.32 -17.20 11.07
CA VAL A 11 -2.26 -16.80 12.50
C VAL A 11 -1.31 -15.61 12.70
N ARG A 12 -0.12 -15.65 12.08
CA ARG A 12 0.83 -14.52 12.17
C ARG A 12 0.29 -13.26 11.51
N ARG A 13 -0.45 -13.39 10.42
CA ARG A 13 -1.09 -12.29 9.70
C ARG A 13 -2.12 -11.59 10.56
N GLU A 14 -2.99 -12.34 11.22
CA GLU A 14 -3.97 -11.79 12.17
C GLU A 14 -3.28 -10.94 13.25
N ALA A 15 -2.29 -11.51 13.96
CA ALA A 15 -1.54 -10.80 15.00
C ALA A 15 -0.81 -9.56 14.48
N VAL A 16 -0.21 -9.64 13.28
CA VAL A 16 0.45 -8.50 12.64
C VAL A 16 -0.56 -7.42 12.24
N GLY A 17 -1.74 -7.80 11.77
CA GLY A 17 -2.84 -6.91 11.44
C GLY A 17 -3.37 -6.15 12.66
N GLU A 18 -3.56 -6.86 13.78
CA GLU A 18 -3.95 -6.25 15.06
C GLU A 18 -2.92 -5.23 15.55
N LEU A 19 -1.63 -5.59 15.55
CA LEU A 19 -0.57 -4.66 15.89
C LEU A 19 -0.55 -3.43 14.95
N GLY A 20 -0.71 -3.65 13.64
CA GLY A 20 -0.79 -2.58 12.66
C GLY A 20 -1.95 -1.62 12.92
N ALA A 21 -3.12 -2.14 13.30
CA ALA A 21 -4.29 -1.33 13.65
C ALA A 21 -4.03 -0.49 14.91
N ALA A 22 -3.54 -1.11 15.99
CA ALA A 22 -3.20 -0.40 17.22
C ALA A 22 -2.15 0.70 17.01
N LEU A 23 -1.13 0.45 16.18
CA LEU A 23 -0.12 1.44 15.85
C LEU A 23 -0.68 2.59 15.00
N ARG A 24 -1.62 2.32 14.08
CA ARG A 24 -2.30 3.39 13.32
C ARG A 24 -3.12 4.30 14.24
N GLU A 25 -3.83 3.73 15.21
CA GLU A 25 -4.55 4.51 16.23
C GLU A 25 -3.59 5.38 17.05
N LEU A 26 -2.45 4.81 17.49
CA LEU A 26 -1.42 5.55 18.20
C LEU A 26 -0.84 6.70 17.37
N VAL A 27 -0.57 6.46 16.09
CA VAL A 27 -0.02 7.46 15.15
C VAL A 27 -1.03 8.60 14.92
N ASP A 28 -2.32 8.30 14.73
CA ASP A 28 -3.36 9.34 14.60
C ASP A 28 -3.51 10.16 15.90
N ALA A 29 -3.50 9.51 17.06
CA ALA A 29 -3.56 10.19 18.35
C ALA A 29 -2.32 11.08 18.57
N ALA A 30 -1.13 10.60 18.22
CA ALA A 30 0.13 11.32 18.41
C ALA A 30 0.19 12.63 17.61
N VAL A 31 -0.41 12.68 16.42
CA VAL A 31 -0.43 13.90 15.58
C VAL A 31 -1.57 14.86 15.91
N ARG A 32 -2.55 14.43 16.72
CA ARG A 32 -3.75 15.22 17.10
C ARG A 32 -3.75 15.69 18.54
N THR A 33 -2.87 15.15 19.37
CA THR A 33 -2.90 15.38 20.81
C THR A 33 -2.40 16.77 21.20
N GLU A 34 -3.04 17.37 22.19
CA GLU A 34 -2.61 18.60 22.88
C GLU A 34 -2.43 18.36 24.39
N VAL A 35 -2.17 17.11 24.77
CA VAL A 35 -1.97 16.75 26.18
C VAL A 35 -0.76 17.48 26.79
N PRO A 36 -0.73 17.69 28.13
CA PRO A 36 0.40 18.33 28.81
C PRO A 36 1.76 17.63 28.60
N LEU A 37 2.86 18.37 28.82
CA LEU A 37 4.23 17.95 28.51
C LEU A 37 4.66 16.65 29.22
N ASP A 38 4.21 16.42 30.46
CA ASP A 38 4.48 15.20 31.21
C ASP A 38 3.84 13.96 30.57
N ARG A 39 2.64 14.12 30.00
CA ARG A 39 1.96 13.06 29.24
C ARG A 39 2.66 12.76 27.93
N LEU A 40 3.18 13.77 27.23
CA LEU A 40 4.00 13.58 26.03
C LEU A 40 5.29 12.82 26.35
N ALA A 41 5.97 13.18 27.45
CA ALA A 41 7.17 12.49 27.90
C ALA A 41 6.89 11.01 28.26
N GLY A 42 5.78 10.75 28.95
CA GLY A 42 5.33 9.39 29.27
C GLY A 42 5.04 8.55 28.01
N ALA A 43 4.31 9.12 27.04
CA ALA A 43 4.03 8.46 25.77
C ALA A 43 5.31 8.15 24.98
N ALA A 44 6.27 9.07 24.96
CA ALA A 44 7.57 8.84 24.33
C ALA A 44 8.37 7.71 25.00
N SER A 45 8.32 7.60 26.33
CA SER A 45 8.95 6.47 27.06
C SER A 45 8.31 5.14 26.69
N ALA A 46 6.97 5.08 26.74
CA ALA A 46 6.23 3.87 26.37
C ALA A 46 6.50 3.45 24.92
N ALA A 47 6.57 4.39 23.98
CA ALA A 47 6.92 4.11 22.59
C ALA A 47 8.32 3.49 22.44
N ARG A 48 9.31 3.94 23.24
CA ARG A 48 10.66 3.35 23.26
C ARG A 48 10.69 1.94 23.86
N GLU A 49 9.90 1.70 24.90
CA GLU A 49 9.74 0.35 25.48
C GLU A 49 9.12 -0.62 24.47
N LEU A 50 8.07 -0.20 23.76
CA LEU A 50 7.47 -0.96 22.66
C LEU A 50 8.47 -1.18 21.51
N THR A 51 9.28 -0.16 21.20
CA THR A 51 10.34 -0.30 20.19
C THR A 51 11.35 -1.37 20.61
N ALA A 52 11.82 -1.34 21.86
CA ALA A 52 12.75 -2.33 22.39
C ALA A 52 12.15 -3.76 22.37
N LEU A 53 10.87 -3.89 22.71
CA LEU A 53 10.13 -5.15 22.63
C LEU A 53 10.10 -5.70 21.19
N LEU A 54 9.72 -4.85 20.22
CA LEU A 54 9.60 -5.25 18.82
C LEU A 54 10.96 -5.47 18.15
N SER A 55 12.00 -4.76 18.58
CA SER A 55 13.36 -4.88 18.03
C SER A 55 14.16 -6.06 18.58
N ALA A 56 13.57 -6.88 19.44
CA ALA A 56 14.23 -8.08 19.96
C ALA A 56 14.58 -9.09 18.85
N ASP A 57 13.82 -9.07 17.75
CA ASP A 57 14.07 -9.87 16.55
C ASP A 57 13.62 -9.08 15.30
N LEU A 58 14.60 -8.51 14.59
CA LEU A 58 14.37 -7.72 13.38
C LEU A 58 14.81 -8.50 12.15
N ARG A 59 13.99 -8.39 11.10
CA ARG A 59 14.40 -8.78 9.75
C ARG A 59 15.48 -7.85 9.23
N GLU A 60 16.37 -8.38 8.42
CA GLU A 60 17.30 -7.58 7.62
C GLU A 60 16.54 -6.77 6.56
N VAL A 61 17.12 -5.65 6.13
CA VAL A 61 16.45 -4.65 5.27
C VAL A 61 15.90 -5.23 3.95
N HIS A 62 16.50 -6.31 3.45
CA HIS A 62 16.11 -6.95 2.19
C HIS A 62 15.29 -8.24 2.38
N GLU A 63 15.09 -8.71 3.61
CA GLU A 63 14.35 -9.93 3.88
C GLU A 63 12.84 -9.75 3.69
N ILE A 64 12.26 -10.67 2.91
CA ILE A 64 10.81 -10.73 2.70
C ILE A 64 10.14 -11.16 4.01
N ALA A 65 9.07 -10.47 4.39
CA ALA A 65 8.32 -10.82 5.59
C ALA A 65 7.74 -12.24 5.48
N SER A 66 7.72 -12.98 6.58
CA SER A 66 7.08 -14.31 6.62
C SER A 66 5.57 -14.27 6.35
N VAL A 67 4.94 -13.10 6.47
CA VAL A 67 3.53 -12.86 6.16
C VAL A 67 3.28 -12.43 4.71
N ASP A 68 4.32 -12.04 3.98
CA ASP A 68 4.26 -11.66 2.56
C ASP A 68 4.25 -12.90 1.66
N ASP A 69 3.63 -12.78 0.49
CA ASP A 69 3.69 -13.78 -0.58
C ASP A 69 4.25 -13.12 -1.85
N PRO A 70 5.50 -13.41 -2.23
CA PRO A 70 6.17 -12.78 -3.37
C PRO A 70 5.64 -13.25 -4.74
N ASP A 71 4.94 -14.38 -4.81
CA ASP A 71 4.39 -14.93 -6.05
C ASP A 71 3.05 -14.28 -6.40
N SER A 72 2.17 -14.10 -5.41
CA SER A 72 0.95 -13.30 -5.58
C SER A 72 1.19 -11.79 -5.46
N GLY A 73 2.31 -11.39 -4.85
CA GLY A 73 2.68 -10.00 -4.59
C GLY A 73 1.90 -9.39 -3.42
N GLN A 74 1.45 -10.22 -2.47
CA GLN A 74 0.88 -9.76 -1.20
C GLN A 74 2.00 -9.23 -0.30
N ARG A 75 1.85 -7.98 0.15
CA ARG A 75 2.81 -7.29 1.02
C ARG A 75 2.09 -6.75 2.25
N TRP A 76 2.15 -7.47 3.35
CA TRP A 76 1.45 -7.19 4.61
C TRP A 76 1.97 -5.97 5.36
N TYR A 77 3.21 -5.56 5.08
CA TYR A 77 3.81 -4.31 5.56
C TYR A 77 3.90 -3.23 4.48
N SER A 78 3.18 -3.40 3.36
CA SER A 78 3.08 -2.36 2.33
C SER A 78 2.68 -1.01 2.94
N PRO A 79 3.32 0.11 2.58
CA PRO A 79 2.95 1.43 3.08
C PRO A 79 1.64 1.97 2.48
N VAL A 80 0.93 1.17 1.67
CA VAL A 80 -0.27 1.62 0.95
C VAL A 80 -1.52 0.84 1.34
N TYR A 81 -1.40 -0.46 1.60
CA TYR A 81 -2.54 -1.37 1.83
C TYR A 81 -2.23 -2.44 2.88
N GLY A 82 -1.00 -2.49 3.40
CA GLY A 82 -0.55 -3.58 4.27
C GLY A 82 -1.27 -3.52 5.62
N PRO A 83 -2.02 -4.57 6.04
CA PRO A 83 -2.72 -4.53 7.32
C PRO A 83 -1.79 -4.33 8.52
N GLY A 84 -0.56 -4.84 8.44
CA GLY A 84 0.47 -4.69 9.47
C GLY A 84 1.28 -3.39 9.41
N SER A 85 1.02 -2.51 8.45
CA SER A 85 1.77 -1.26 8.30
C SER A 85 1.17 -0.12 9.13
N PRO A 86 1.95 0.53 10.02
CA PRO A 86 1.46 1.62 10.87
C PRO A 86 1.25 2.93 10.09
N VAL A 87 1.75 3.01 8.86
CA VAL A 87 1.68 4.21 8.01
C VAL A 87 0.76 4.01 6.81
N ALA A 88 0.33 2.77 6.55
CA ALA A 88 -0.58 2.52 5.45
C ALA A 88 -1.96 3.09 5.76
N PRO A 89 -2.55 3.90 4.88
CA PRO A 89 -3.98 4.07 4.92
C PRO A 89 -4.60 2.68 4.65
N PRO A 90 -5.57 2.21 5.43
CA PRO A 90 -6.08 0.84 5.34
C PRO A 90 -6.99 0.67 4.12
N MET A 91 -6.41 0.79 2.91
CA MET A 91 -7.15 0.63 1.66
C MET A 91 -7.56 -0.83 1.49
N VAL A 92 -8.86 -1.04 1.38
CA VAL A 92 -9.45 -2.33 1.01
C VAL A 92 -9.73 -2.30 -0.49
N VAL A 93 -9.47 -3.40 -1.19
CA VAL A 93 -9.54 -3.41 -2.65
C VAL A 93 -10.37 -4.58 -3.16
N ASP A 94 -11.34 -4.27 -4.02
CA ASP A 94 -12.15 -5.22 -4.77
C ASP A 94 -11.60 -5.35 -6.19
N ASP A 95 -11.26 -6.58 -6.60
CA ASP A 95 -10.68 -6.88 -7.91
C ASP A 95 -11.75 -7.45 -8.86
N PHE A 96 -11.76 -6.95 -10.10
CA PHE A 96 -12.64 -7.39 -11.19
C PHE A 96 -11.76 -7.78 -12.39
N PRO A 97 -11.06 -8.93 -12.32
CA PRO A 97 -10.00 -9.30 -13.26
C PRO A 97 -10.51 -9.45 -14.70
N ASP A 98 -11.70 -10.01 -14.89
CA ASP A 98 -12.31 -10.18 -16.22
C ASP A 98 -12.63 -8.83 -16.91
N GLU A 99 -12.78 -7.76 -16.12
CA GLU A 99 -12.98 -6.40 -16.61
C GLU A 99 -11.69 -5.57 -16.67
N GLY A 100 -10.55 -6.14 -16.24
CA GLY A 100 -9.30 -5.42 -16.01
C GLY A 100 -9.47 -4.24 -15.05
N ARG A 101 -10.38 -4.35 -14.07
CA ARG A 101 -10.81 -3.26 -13.19
C ARG A 101 -10.50 -3.59 -11.74
N CYS A 102 -10.24 -2.54 -10.96
CA CYS A 102 -9.92 -2.62 -9.54
C CYS A 102 -10.54 -1.41 -8.81
N VAL A 103 -11.09 -1.62 -7.62
CA VAL A 103 -11.73 -0.55 -6.83
C VAL A 103 -11.18 -0.56 -5.42
N GLY A 104 -10.46 0.50 -5.04
CA GLY A 104 -9.95 0.72 -3.69
C GLY A 104 -10.89 1.63 -2.88
N HIS A 105 -11.15 1.25 -1.63
CA HIS A 105 -11.90 2.01 -0.64
C HIS A 105 -10.97 2.40 0.50
N VAL A 106 -10.97 3.68 0.88
CA VAL A 106 -10.04 4.19 1.89
C VAL A 106 -10.58 5.43 2.59
N THR A 107 -10.30 5.56 3.89
CA THR A 107 -10.43 6.82 4.63
C THR A 107 -9.06 7.22 5.13
N VAL A 108 -8.60 8.42 4.76
CA VAL A 108 -7.25 8.88 5.08
C VAL A 108 -7.26 9.66 6.39
N ALA A 109 -6.44 9.21 7.35
CA ALA A 109 -6.32 9.78 8.68
C ALA A 109 -5.44 11.04 8.73
N LYS A 110 -5.48 11.77 9.85
CA LYS A 110 -4.78 13.05 10.03
C LYS A 110 -3.26 12.91 9.90
N SER A 111 -2.71 11.74 10.20
CA SER A 111 -1.28 11.42 10.09
C SER A 111 -0.71 11.51 8.67
N LEU A 112 -1.59 11.53 7.66
CA LEU A 112 -1.23 11.61 6.23
C LEU A 112 -1.63 12.96 5.61
N GLU A 113 -1.82 13.98 6.45
CA GLU A 113 -2.09 15.36 6.06
C GLU A 113 -0.94 15.98 5.27
N GLY A 114 -1.27 16.76 4.25
CA GLY A 114 -0.34 17.68 3.61
C GLY A 114 -0.69 19.12 3.97
N PRO A 115 -1.47 19.83 3.13
CA PRO A 115 -2.09 21.08 3.56
C PRO A 115 -3.11 20.85 4.69
N PRO A 116 -3.38 21.85 5.55
CA PRO A 116 -4.37 21.72 6.61
C PRO A 116 -5.74 21.22 6.12
N GLY A 117 -6.21 20.11 6.70
CA GLY A 117 -7.47 19.44 6.39
C GLY A 117 -7.46 18.58 5.11
N LEU A 118 -6.34 18.53 4.38
CA LEU A 118 -6.24 17.89 3.08
C LEU A 118 -5.23 16.73 3.07
N VAL A 119 -5.55 15.69 2.31
CA VAL A 119 -4.63 14.57 2.06
C VAL A 119 -3.38 15.08 1.34
N HIS A 120 -2.21 14.66 1.78
CA HIS A 120 -0.96 15.00 1.10
C HIS A 120 -0.98 14.49 -0.36
N GLY A 121 -0.57 15.33 -1.32
CA GLY A 121 -0.60 14.95 -2.75
C GLY A 121 0.16 13.66 -3.04
N GLY A 122 1.32 13.47 -2.40
CA GLY A 122 2.07 12.21 -2.48
C GLY A 122 1.29 10.98 -2.02
N VAL A 123 0.42 11.11 -1.01
CA VAL A 123 -0.45 10.00 -0.54
C VAL A 123 -1.51 9.69 -1.60
N VAL A 124 -2.15 10.72 -2.18
CA VAL A 124 -3.07 10.54 -3.33
C VAL A 124 -2.39 9.82 -4.50
N ALA A 125 -1.16 10.22 -4.85
CA ALA A 125 -0.39 9.56 -5.89
C ALA A 125 -0.10 8.09 -5.56
N THR A 126 0.25 7.79 -4.30
CA THR A 126 0.47 6.42 -3.81
C THR A 126 -0.80 5.55 -3.90
N LEU A 127 -1.97 6.11 -3.56
CA LEU A 127 -3.25 5.40 -3.67
C LEU A 127 -3.59 5.07 -5.14
N LEU A 128 -3.38 6.05 -6.04
CA LEU A 128 -3.58 5.87 -7.48
C LEU A 128 -2.63 4.81 -8.04
N ASP A 129 -1.32 4.91 -7.74
CA ASP A 129 -0.31 3.95 -8.19
C ASP A 129 -0.66 2.51 -7.80
N HIS A 130 -1.09 2.30 -6.54
CA HIS A 130 -1.46 0.97 -6.07
C HIS A 130 -2.63 0.38 -6.86
N VAL A 131 -3.70 1.15 -7.08
CA VAL A 131 -4.89 0.68 -7.80
C VAL A 131 -4.60 0.49 -9.30
N LEU A 132 -3.78 1.35 -9.90
CA LEU A 132 -3.30 1.22 -11.28
C LEU A 132 -2.52 -0.09 -11.45
N ALA A 133 -1.48 -0.31 -10.63
CA ALA A 133 -0.67 -1.52 -10.69
C ALA A 133 -1.50 -2.78 -10.41
N ARG A 134 -2.47 -2.71 -9.49
CA ARG A 134 -3.34 -3.83 -9.17
C ARG A 134 -4.33 -4.15 -10.29
N SER A 135 -4.89 -3.15 -10.97
CA SER A 135 -5.75 -3.37 -12.15
C SER A 135 -5.02 -4.11 -13.28
N ALA A 136 -3.77 -3.73 -13.57
CA ALA A 136 -2.94 -4.41 -14.57
C ALA A 136 -2.60 -5.84 -14.13
N ARG A 137 -2.16 -6.02 -12.88
CA ARG A 137 -1.80 -7.34 -12.33
C ARG A 137 -2.99 -8.29 -12.27
N GLY A 138 -4.17 -7.82 -11.90
CA GLY A 138 -5.40 -8.61 -11.88
C GLY A 138 -5.77 -9.15 -13.27
N ALA A 139 -5.48 -8.39 -14.32
CA ALA A 139 -5.61 -8.81 -15.72
C ALA A 139 -4.42 -9.66 -16.25
N GLY A 140 -3.52 -10.12 -15.38
CA GLY A 140 -2.36 -10.94 -15.75
C GLY A 140 -1.13 -10.16 -16.22
N HIS A 141 -1.16 -8.83 -16.15
CA HIS A 141 -0.05 -7.97 -16.56
C HIS A 141 0.68 -7.39 -15.34
N GLY A 142 1.65 -8.14 -14.82
CA GLY A 142 2.57 -7.66 -13.78
C GLY A 142 3.58 -6.64 -14.30
N GLY A 143 4.23 -5.91 -13.39
CA GLY A 143 5.32 -5.02 -13.76
C GLY A 143 5.60 -3.96 -12.70
N LEU A 144 6.75 -3.29 -12.86
CA LEU A 144 7.09 -2.11 -12.08
C LEU A 144 6.52 -0.86 -12.76
N THR A 145 6.10 0.12 -11.97
CA THR A 145 5.70 1.43 -12.47
C THR A 145 6.89 2.11 -13.14
N ALA A 146 6.81 2.31 -14.45
CA ALA A 146 7.82 3.02 -15.25
C ALA A 146 7.52 4.51 -15.33
N THR A 147 6.26 4.88 -15.49
CA THR A 147 5.78 6.27 -15.40
C THR A 147 4.48 6.32 -14.61
N LEU A 148 4.28 7.42 -13.90
CA LEU A 148 3.04 7.77 -13.21
C LEU A 148 2.78 9.26 -13.43
N THR A 149 1.66 9.58 -14.06
CA THR A 149 1.16 10.95 -14.23
C THR A 149 -0.07 11.12 -13.34
N VAL A 150 -0.04 12.12 -12.46
CA VAL A 150 -1.17 12.43 -11.56
C VAL A 150 -1.67 13.83 -11.86
N THR A 151 -2.99 13.96 -12.07
CA THR A 151 -3.67 15.24 -12.21
C THR A 151 -4.58 15.49 -11.02
N TYR A 152 -4.28 16.51 -10.22
CA TYR A 152 -5.11 16.94 -9.11
C TYR A 152 -6.15 17.94 -9.61
N ARG A 153 -7.43 17.53 -9.62
CA ARG A 153 -8.54 18.36 -10.10
C ARG A 153 -9.12 19.22 -8.99
N ARG A 154 -9.21 18.67 -7.77
CA ARG A 154 -9.82 19.30 -6.60
C ARG A 154 -9.10 18.88 -5.31
N PRO A 155 -9.23 19.65 -4.21
CA PRO A 155 -8.77 19.23 -2.89
C PRO A 155 -9.35 17.87 -2.49
N VAL A 156 -8.53 17.03 -1.86
CA VAL A 156 -8.95 15.76 -1.28
C VAL A 156 -8.98 15.93 0.23
N HIS A 157 -10.16 15.91 0.83
CA HIS A 157 -10.31 16.11 2.27
C HIS A 157 -9.94 14.86 3.08
N LEU A 158 -9.40 15.08 4.27
CA LEU A 158 -9.14 14.01 5.26
C LEU A 158 -10.44 13.52 5.89
N GLY A 159 -10.43 12.29 6.42
CA GLY A 159 -11.50 11.76 7.25
C GLY A 159 -12.82 11.45 6.54
N ILE A 160 -12.89 11.62 5.21
CA ILE A 160 -14.04 11.21 4.39
C ILE A 160 -13.75 9.88 3.67
N PRO A 161 -14.78 9.05 3.40
CA PRO A 161 -14.62 7.87 2.56
C PRO A 161 -14.29 8.25 1.11
N LEU A 162 -13.22 7.68 0.59
CA LEU A 162 -12.74 7.88 -0.78
C LEU A 162 -12.81 6.56 -1.56
N VAL A 163 -13.09 6.67 -2.86
CA VAL A 163 -13.12 5.54 -3.79
C VAL A 163 -12.14 5.80 -4.92
N VAL A 164 -11.25 4.84 -5.18
CA VAL A 164 -10.28 4.88 -6.27
C VAL A 164 -10.60 3.76 -7.24
N THR A 165 -10.98 4.07 -8.48
CA THR A 165 -11.26 3.06 -9.50
C THR A 165 -10.18 3.07 -10.56
N GLY A 166 -9.50 1.95 -10.75
CA GLY A 166 -8.52 1.72 -11.81
C GLY A 166 -9.03 0.77 -12.90
N ARG A 167 -8.52 0.95 -14.10
CA ARG A 167 -8.81 0.10 -15.26
C ARG A 167 -7.56 -0.03 -16.14
N LEU A 168 -7.26 -1.26 -16.56
CA LEU A 168 -6.31 -1.53 -17.63
C LEU A 168 -6.85 -0.98 -18.96
N VAL A 169 -6.07 -0.17 -19.65
CA VAL A 169 -6.43 0.45 -20.93
C VAL A 169 -5.88 -0.36 -22.09
N SER A 170 -4.61 -0.74 -22.02
CA SER A 170 -3.95 -1.54 -23.05
C SER A 170 -2.78 -2.34 -22.48
N ALA A 171 -2.45 -3.43 -23.14
CA ALA A 171 -1.26 -4.21 -22.84
C ALA A 171 -0.63 -4.75 -24.12
N GLU A 172 0.66 -4.48 -24.30
CA GLU A 172 1.43 -4.88 -25.47
C GLU A 172 2.80 -5.43 -25.03
N GLY A 173 2.97 -6.74 -25.20
CA GLY A 173 4.15 -7.46 -24.74
C GLY A 173 4.39 -7.27 -23.24
N ARG A 174 5.45 -6.54 -22.88
CA ARG A 174 5.83 -6.28 -21.49
C ARG A 174 5.30 -4.95 -20.94
N ARG A 175 4.55 -4.18 -21.72
CA ARG A 175 4.06 -2.85 -21.35
C ARG A 175 2.55 -2.92 -21.10
N ALA A 176 2.10 -2.35 -19.99
CA ALA A 176 0.68 -2.21 -19.69
C ALA A 176 0.39 -0.75 -19.31
N THR A 177 -0.64 -0.17 -19.89
CA THR A 177 -1.12 1.18 -19.54
C THR A 177 -2.42 1.05 -18.78
N ALA A 178 -2.51 1.72 -17.63
CA ALA A 178 -3.73 1.76 -16.82
C ALA A 178 -4.10 3.21 -16.49
N THR A 179 -5.39 3.45 -16.25
CA THR A 179 -5.92 4.74 -15.78
C THR A 179 -6.73 4.54 -14.51
N ALA A 180 -6.77 5.56 -13.67
CA ALA A 180 -7.52 5.55 -12.43
C ALA A 180 -8.12 6.93 -12.11
N ARG A 181 -9.22 6.92 -11.38
CA ARG A 181 -9.85 8.12 -10.83
C ARG A 181 -10.12 7.96 -9.35
N LEU A 182 -9.94 9.03 -8.59
CA LEU A 182 -10.27 9.15 -7.17
C LEU A 182 -11.45 10.11 -7.00
N VAL A 183 -12.46 9.67 -6.26
CA VAL A 183 -13.70 10.40 -5.95
C VAL A 183 -14.02 10.30 -4.46
N ALA A 184 -14.85 11.21 -3.95
CA ALA A 184 -15.51 11.00 -2.66
C ALA A 184 -16.63 9.98 -2.81
N ALA A 185 -16.88 9.15 -1.79
CA ALA A 185 -17.89 8.09 -1.89
C ALA A 185 -19.33 8.64 -1.98
N ASP A 186 -19.58 9.81 -1.38
CA ASP A 186 -20.87 10.51 -1.38
C ASP A 186 -21.07 11.40 -2.62
N ASP A 187 -20.01 11.72 -3.36
CA ASP A 187 -20.05 12.41 -4.64
C ASP A 187 -19.22 11.67 -5.73
N PRO A 188 -19.71 10.51 -6.20
CA PRO A 188 -19.00 9.69 -7.18
C PRO A 188 -18.93 10.32 -8.59
N GLY A 189 -19.69 11.39 -8.83
CA GLY A 189 -19.68 12.13 -10.10
C GLY A 189 -18.51 13.12 -10.22
N THR A 190 -17.91 13.53 -9.10
CA THR A 190 -16.86 14.54 -9.06
C THR A 190 -15.48 13.91 -8.90
N THR A 191 -14.69 13.95 -9.96
CA THR A 191 -13.28 13.55 -9.89
C THR A 191 -12.47 14.54 -9.06
N LEU A 192 -11.77 14.03 -8.04
CA LEU A 192 -10.84 14.80 -7.21
C LEU A 192 -9.41 14.70 -7.76
N ALA A 193 -8.98 13.51 -8.17
CA ALA A 193 -7.69 13.27 -8.81
C ALA A 193 -7.75 12.13 -9.84
N GLU A 194 -6.86 12.17 -10.81
CA GLU A 194 -6.74 11.17 -11.88
C GLU A 194 -5.29 10.69 -11.97
N GLY A 195 -5.11 9.42 -12.34
CA GLY A 195 -3.80 8.81 -12.53
C GLY A 195 -3.74 8.05 -13.85
N GLU A 196 -2.60 8.15 -14.54
CA GLU A 196 -2.24 7.28 -15.66
C GLU A 196 -0.85 6.70 -15.39
N ALA A 197 -0.70 5.39 -15.58
CA ALA A 197 0.58 4.72 -15.39
C ALA A 197 0.94 3.81 -16.56
N LEU A 198 2.23 3.80 -16.88
CA LEU A 198 2.84 2.75 -17.70
C LEU A 198 3.57 1.79 -16.75
N LEU A 199 3.16 0.53 -16.76
CA LEU A 199 3.78 -0.57 -16.04
C LEU A 199 4.63 -1.39 -17.02
N VAL A 200 5.80 -1.81 -16.57
CA VAL A 200 6.73 -2.61 -17.39
C VAL A 200 7.12 -3.89 -16.65
N ALA A 201 6.75 -5.03 -17.22
CA ALA A 201 7.18 -6.34 -16.74
C ALA A 201 8.69 -6.50 -16.88
N LEU A 202 9.35 -6.91 -15.78
CA LEU A 202 10.75 -7.28 -15.83
C LEU A 202 10.92 -8.59 -16.60
N ARG A 203 11.98 -8.66 -17.40
CA ARG A 203 12.46 -9.94 -17.93
C ARG A 203 13.00 -10.79 -16.78
N ALA A 204 12.94 -12.11 -16.91
CA ALA A 204 13.35 -13.04 -15.86
C ALA A 204 14.79 -12.78 -15.37
N GLU A 205 15.72 -12.55 -16.30
CA GLU A 205 17.14 -12.31 -15.97
C GLU A 205 17.29 -11.04 -15.14
N ARG A 206 16.59 -9.97 -15.53
CA ARG A 206 16.63 -8.68 -14.82
C ARG A 206 15.93 -8.76 -13.47
N ALA A 207 14.86 -9.53 -13.36
CA ALA A 207 14.17 -9.74 -12.09
C ALA A 207 15.07 -10.45 -11.07
N SER A 208 15.80 -11.48 -11.51
CA SER A 208 16.79 -12.17 -10.68
C SER A 208 17.85 -11.22 -10.14
N GLU A 209 18.34 -10.27 -10.95
CA GLU A 209 19.29 -9.25 -10.51
C GLU A 209 18.67 -8.27 -9.49
N VAL A 210 17.48 -7.75 -9.78
CA VAL A 210 16.79 -6.75 -8.93
C VAL A 210 16.44 -7.34 -7.57
N PHE A 211 15.99 -8.59 -7.53
CA PHE A 211 15.53 -9.24 -6.30
C PHE A 211 16.57 -10.18 -5.68
N ALA A 212 17.80 -10.24 -6.21
CA ALA A 212 18.87 -11.12 -5.71
C ALA A 212 19.09 -10.99 -4.19
N ARG A 213 19.02 -9.76 -3.67
CA ARG A 213 19.22 -9.45 -2.24
C ARG A 213 18.11 -9.97 -1.32
N THR A 214 16.97 -10.37 -1.87
CA THR A 214 15.83 -10.87 -1.09
C THR A 214 15.97 -12.35 -0.70
N GLY A 215 16.90 -13.07 -1.34
CA GLY A 215 17.12 -14.50 -1.10
C GLY A 215 15.97 -15.41 -1.55
N ARG A 216 14.95 -14.88 -2.24
CA ARG A 216 13.80 -15.63 -2.77
C ARG A 216 13.46 -15.19 -4.19
N ASN A 217 12.80 -16.08 -4.94
CA ASN A 217 12.21 -15.71 -6.22
C ASN A 217 10.99 -14.80 -6.00
N VAL A 218 10.84 -13.84 -6.90
CA VAL A 218 9.80 -12.81 -6.84
C VAL A 218 9.05 -12.80 -8.18
N GLY A 219 7.91 -13.48 -8.23
CA GLY A 219 7.16 -13.72 -9.46
C GLY A 219 6.16 -12.62 -9.84
N ALA A 220 5.59 -11.90 -8.87
CA ALA A 220 4.46 -11.00 -9.14
C ALA A 220 4.77 -9.78 -10.05
N TRP A 221 6.05 -9.51 -10.33
CA TRP A 221 6.52 -8.36 -11.13
C TRP A 221 7.25 -8.76 -12.43
N THR A 222 7.22 -10.04 -12.79
CA THR A 222 7.87 -10.57 -14.01
C THR A 222 6.85 -10.86 -15.10
N SER A 223 7.31 -10.94 -16.35
CA SER A 223 6.46 -11.46 -17.43
C SER A 223 6.17 -12.94 -17.18
N ARG A 224 4.89 -13.34 -17.19
CA ARG A 224 4.55 -14.77 -17.30
C ARG A 224 5.08 -15.26 -18.65
N SER A 225 5.91 -16.29 -18.61
CA SER A 225 6.42 -17.02 -19.78
C SER A 225 5.28 -17.72 -20.51
#